data_AF-A0A8H4UAM8-F1
#
_entry.id   AF-A0A8H4UAM8-F1
#
_cell.length_a   1.000
_cell.length_b   1.000
_cell.length_c   1.000
_cell.angle_alpha   90.00
_cell.angle_beta   90.00
_cell.angle_gamma   90.00
#
_symmetry.space_group_name_H-M   'P 1'
#
loop_
_entity.id
_entity.type
_entity.pdbx_description
1 polymer ?
#
loop_
_entity_poly.entity_id
_entity_poly.type
_entity_poly.pdbx_seq_one_letter_code
_entity_poly.pdbx_strand_id
1 'polypeptide(L)'
;MSRTALFVIDIQNGLANSTTEIPAASRIRQAAETILKTVRGNSSPEQGPDIYVVQHEESPESGDLVRGTEPLRLVFSPRGDERLISKNTCNTFESNPDLVDQLRAQGTTTL
;
A
#
# COMPACT_ATOMS: atom_id res chain seq x y z
N MET A 1 -13.15 8.82 18.74
CA MET A 1 -12.63 7.45 18.84
C MET A 1 -11.32 7.41 18.08
N SER A 2 -10.31 6.67 18.58
CA SER A 2 -9.05 6.48 17.87
C SER A 2 -9.27 5.62 16.62
N ARG A 3 -8.89 6.12 15.44
CA ARG A 3 -8.91 5.32 14.21
C ARG A 3 -7.58 4.59 14.02
N THR A 4 -7.66 3.43 13.39
CA THR A 4 -6.49 2.67 12.94
C THR A 4 -6.44 2.76 11.42
N ALA A 5 -5.25 2.89 10.85
CA ALA A 5 -5.04 2.74 9.41
C ALA A 5 -4.22 1.47 9.14
N LEU A 6 -4.47 0.80 8.02
CA LEU A 6 -3.66 -0.30 7.51
C LEU A 6 -2.91 0.17 6.28
N PHE A 7 -1.58 0.14 6.33
CA PHE A 7 -0.73 0.43 5.18
C PHE A 7 -0.27 -0.87 4.49
N VAL A 8 -0.57 -0.98 3.21
CA VAL A 8 -0.08 -2.05 2.33
C VAL A 8 0.95 -1.45 1.40
N ILE A 9 2.23 -1.66 1.70
CA ILE A 9 3.32 -0.90 1.07
C ILE A 9 4.06 -1.75 0.04
N ASP A 10 4.17 -1.22 -1.18
CA ASP A 10 5.05 -1.69 -2.26
C ASP A 10 4.88 -3.16 -2.63
N ILE A 11 3.66 -3.71 -2.48
CA ILE A 11 3.34 -5.05 -2.97
C ILE A 11 2.96 -4.95 -4.45
N GLN A 12 3.98 -4.73 -5.29
CA GLN A 12 3.89 -4.58 -6.74
C GLN A 12 4.47 -5.81 -7.45
N ASN A 13 4.06 -6.05 -8.69
CA ASN A 13 4.46 -7.23 -9.45
C ASN A 13 5.99 -7.33 -9.60
N GLY A 14 6.70 -6.22 -9.79
CA GLY A 14 8.15 -6.20 -9.90
C GLY A 14 8.89 -6.65 -8.64
N LEU A 15 8.24 -6.55 -7.48
CA LEU A 15 8.81 -6.93 -6.18
C LEU A 15 8.26 -8.26 -5.65
N ALA A 16 7.09 -8.68 -6.15
CA ALA A 16 6.33 -9.78 -5.55
C ALA A 16 5.87 -10.87 -6.53
N ASN A 17 5.90 -10.63 -7.85
CA ASN A 17 5.43 -11.54 -8.91
C ASN A 17 6.30 -11.42 -10.18
N SER A 18 7.62 -11.38 -10.04
CA SER A 18 8.55 -11.27 -11.18
C SER A 18 9.83 -12.06 -10.93
N THR A 19 10.71 -12.10 -11.93
CA THR A 19 12.06 -12.65 -11.78
C THR A 19 12.95 -11.84 -10.83
N THR A 20 12.55 -10.62 -10.50
CA THR A 20 13.24 -9.70 -9.58
C THR A 20 12.56 -9.66 -8.21
N GLU A 21 11.66 -10.60 -7.92
CA GLU A 21 10.94 -10.62 -6.66
C GLU A 21 11.89 -10.75 -5.46
N ILE A 22 11.50 -10.17 -4.33
CA ILE A 22 12.26 -10.33 -3.09
C ILE A 22 12.18 -11.80 -2.63
N PRO A 23 13.21 -12.33 -1.92
CA PRO A 23 13.23 -13.75 -1.54
C PRO A 23 12.02 -14.23 -0.74
N ALA A 24 11.37 -13.33 0.01
CA ALA A 24 10.20 -13.63 0.84
C ALA A 24 8.85 -13.29 0.17
N ALA A 25 8.84 -12.96 -1.13
CA ALA A 25 7.67 -12.46 -1.86
C ALA A 25 6.43 -13.35 -1.69
N SER A 26 6.57 -14.66 -1.86
CA SER A 26 5.46 -15.62 -1.70
C SER A 26 4.81 -15.53 -0.31
N ARG A 27 5.62 -15.48 0.75
CA ARG A 27 5.14 -15.37 2.13
C ARG A 27 4.46 -14.02 2.38
N ILE A 28 5.04 -12.93 1.89
CA ILE A 28 4.50 -11.58 2.05
C ILE A 28 3.16 -11.46 1.33
N ARG A 29 3.04 -11.99 0.10
CA ARG A 29 1.77 -12.04 -0.63
C ARG A 29 0.70 -12.80 0.16
N GLN A 30 1.02 -13.99 0.65
CA GLN A 30 0.06 -14.80 1.40
C GLN A 30 -0.40 -14.12 2.70
N ALA A 31 0.52 -13.50 3.44
CA ALA A 31 0.21 -12.77 4.66
C ALA A 31 -0.66 -11.54 4.38
N ALA A 32 -0.27 -10.73 3.37
CA ALA A 32 -1.02 -9.55 2.96
C ALA A 32 -2.42 -9.91 2.46
N GLU A 33 -2.56 -10.98 1.67
CA GLU A 33 -3.87 -11.48 1.22
C GLU A 33 -4.76 -11.85 2.41
N THR A 34 -4.22 -12.57 3.39
CA THR A 34 -4.96 -12.99 4.59
C THR A 34 -5.40 -11.79 5.43
N ILE A 35 -4.51 -10.82 5.65
CA ILE A 35 -4.80 -9.59 6.40
C ILE A 35 -5.88 -8.78 5.66
N LEU A 36 -5.68 -8.51 4.36
CA LEU A 36 -6.63 -7.75 3.55
C LEU A 36 -7.99 -8.42 3.47
N LYS A 37 -8.05 -9.76 3.32
CA LYS A 37 -9.32 -10.49 3.30
C LYS A 37 -10.05 -10.37 4.64
N THR A 38 -9.33 -10.46 5.74
CA THR A 38 -9.89 -10.31 7.09
C THR A 38 -10.43 -8.90 7.30
N VAL A 39 -9.63 -7.88 6.98
CA VAL A 39 -10.02 -6.48 7.15
C VAL A 39 -11.20 -6.15 6.25
N ARG A 40 -11.12 -6.43 4.94
CA ARG A 40 -12.21 -6.15 3.99
C ARG A 40 -13.49 -6.92 4.29
N GLY A 41 -13.38 -8.12 4.86
CA GLY A 41 -14.54 -8.96 5.20
C GLY A 41 -15.25 -8.60 6.50
N ASN A 42 -14.53 -8.05 7.48
CA ASN A 42 -15.05 -7.74 8.81
C ASN A 42 -15.29 -6.25 9.05
N SER A 43 -14.91 -5.38 8.12
CA SER A 43 -15.05 -3.93 8.28
C SER A 43 -16.48 -3.49 7.96
N SER A 44 -17.23 -3.07 8.99
CA SER A 44 -18.23 -2.02 8.76
C SER A 44 -17.49 -0.73 8.39
N PRO A 45 -17.95 0.06 7.40
CA PRO A 45 -17.29 1.31 6.99
C PRO A 45 -17.00 2.27 8.16
N GLU A 46 -17.78 2.17 9.23
CA GLU A 46 -17.66 3.05 10.40
C GLU A 46 -16.65 2.56 11.46
N GLN A 47 -16.29 1.28 11.46
CA GLN A 47 -15.51 0.64 12.55
C GLN A 47 -14.21 -0.06 12.10
N GLY A 48 -14.07 -0.33 10.80
CA GLY A 48 -12.85 -0.92 10.24
C GLY A 48 -11.69 0.07 10.15
N PRO A 49 -10.45 -0.42 10.02
CA PRO A 49 -9.31 0.44 9.75
C PRO A 49 -9.38 1.03 8.34
N ASP A 50 -8.92 2.27 8.18
CA ASP A 50 -8.77 2.91 6.87
C ASP A 50 -7.60 2.25 6.11
N ILE A 51 -7.80 1.77 4.88
CA ILE A 51 -6.76 1.07 4.13
C ILE A 51 -6.08 2.02 3.14
N TYR A 52 -4.75 2.05 3.20
CA TYR A 52 -3.88 2.79 2.31
C TYR A 52 -2.99 1.80 1.56
N VAL A 53 -3.13 1.75 0.24
CA VAL A 53 -2.25 0.99 -0.63
C VAL A 53 -1.19 1.94 -1.16
N VAL A 54 0.07 1.68 -0.84
CA VAL A 54 1.21 2.50 -1.26
C VAL A 54 1.90 1.83 -2.44
N GLN A 55 2.19 2.62 -3.47
CA GLN A 55 2.84 2.21 -4.69
C GLN A 55 4.14 3.00 -4.87
N HIS A 56 5.26 2.30 -5.02
CA HIS A 56 6.52 2.92 -5.39
C HIS A 56 6.60 3.11 -6.91
N GLU A 57 6.98 4.31 -7.32
CA GLU A 57 7.23 4.69 -8.71
C GLU A 57 8.67 5.13 -8.87
N GLU A 58 9.34 4.54 -9.86
CA GLU A 58 10.71 4.84 -10.25
C GLU A 58 10.72 5.59 -11.59
N SER A 59 11.79 6.35 -11.83
CA SER A 59 12.08 6.83 -13.18
C SER A 59 12.69 5.70 -14.02
N PRO A 60 12.55 5.73 -15.37
CA PRO A 60 13.08 4.68 -16.24
C PRO A 60 14.59 4.43 -16.10
N GLU A 61 15.34 5.45 -15.70
CA GLU A 61 16.78 5.35 -15.44
C GLU A 61 17.13 4.72 -14.07
N SER A 62 16.17 4.61 -13.16
CA SER A 62 16.39 4.14 -11.78
C SER A 62 15.91 2.72 -11.53
N GLY A 63 14.97 2.21 -12.34
CA GLY A 63 14.46 0.84 -12.21
C GLY A 63 13.24 0.55 -13.07
N ASP A 64 12.61 -0.59 -12.83
CA ASP A 64 11.55 -1.15 -13.65
C ASP A 64 10.14 -0.79 -13.15
N LEU A 65 10.00 -0.19 -11.97
CA LEU A 65 8.71 0.23 -11.39
C LEU A 65 8.24 1.56 -12.00
N VAL A 66 8.10 1.58 -13.33
CA VAL A 66 7.75 2.78 -14.10
C VAL A 66 6.26 2.83 -14.40
N ARG A 67 5.68 4.03 -14.39
CA ARG A 67 4.27 4.27 -14.72
C ARG A 67 3.84 3.58 -16.03
N GLY A 68 2.77 2.78 -15.96
CA GLY A 68 2.20 2.07 -17.11
C GLY A 68 2.82 0.70 -17.43
N THR A 69 3.85 0.28 -16.72
CA THR A 69 4.50 -1.02 -16.91
C THR A 69 3.86 -2.13 -16.08
N GLU A 70 4.13 -3.39 -16.46
CA GLU A 70 3.68 -4.56 -15.69
C GLU A 70 4.32 -4.64 -14.29
N PRO A 71 5.64 -4.42 -14.10
CA PRO A 71 6.26 -4.46 -12.78
C PRO A 71 5.65 -3.48 -11.78
N LEU A 72 5.20 -2.31 -12.23
CA LEU A 72 4.56 -1.32 -11.36
C LEU A 72 3.21 -1.79 -10.80
N ARG A 73 2.47 -2.67 -11.50
CA ARG A 73 1.10 -3.02 -11.13
C ARG A 73 1.04 -3.61 -9.73
N LEU A 74 0.01 -3.22 -8.98
CA LEU A 74 -0.22 -3.72 -7.63
C LEU A 74 -0.69 -5.17 -7.68
N VAL A 75 -0.16 -6.00 -6.80
CA VAL A 75 -0.69 -7.35 -6.55
C VAL A 75 -2.08 -7.27 -5.91
N PHE A 76 -2.26 -6.27 -5.03
CA PHE A 76 -3.53 -6.00 -4.36
C PHE A 76 -4.02 -4.59 -4.71
N SER A 77 -4.95 -4.49 -5.65
CA SER A 77 -5.57 -3.21 -5.98
C SER A 77 -6.44 -2.69 -4.84
N PRO A 78 -6.49 -1.36 -4.63
CA PRO A 78 -7.45 -0.73 -3.73
C PRO A 78 -8.89 -0.99 -4.19
N ARG A 79 -9.84 -1.01 -3.25
CA ARG A 79 -11.28 -1.23 -3.49
C ARG A 79 -12.10 -0.12 -2.85
N GLY A 80 -13.21 0.29 -3.48
CA GLY A 80 -14.16 1.22 -2.85
C GLY A 80 -13.51 2.53 -2.40
N ASP A 81 -13.49 2.77 -1.10
CA ASP A 81 -12.96 3.95 -0.40
C ASP A 81 -11.48 3.83 0.04
N GLU A 82 -10.84 2.68 -0.23
CA GLU A 82 -9.41 2.49 0.02
C GLU A 82 -8.55 3.46 -0.82
N ARG A 83 -7.49 4.00 -0.23
CA ARG A 83 -6.68 5.07 -0.84
C ARG A 83 -5.42 4.54 -1.49
N LEU A 84 -5.16 4.96 -2.72
CA LEU A 84 -3.88 4.75 -3.40
C LEU A 84 -2.95 5.93 -3.12
N ILE A 85 -1.74 5.64 -2.65
CA ILE A 85 -0.68 6.63 -2.39
C ILE A 85 0.53 6.28 -3.24
N SER A 86 0.91 7.17 -4.15
CA SER A 86 2.18 7.03 -4.88
C SER A 86 3.34 7.58 -4.07
N LYS A 87 4.51 6.94 -4.14
CA LYS A 87 5.76 7.47 -3.60
C LYS A 87 6.93 7.21 -4.55
N ASN A 88 7.87 8.14 -4.58
CA ASN A 88 9.10 8.05 -5.37
C ASN A 88 10.38 8.02 -4.50
N THR A 89 10.21 7.97 -3.17
CA THR A 89 11.28 7.74 -2.20
C THR A 89 10.98 6.49 -1.36
N CYS A 90 11.93 6.06 -0.53
CA CYS A 90 11.70 4.96 0.39
C CYS A 90 10.60 5.30 1.41
N ASN A 91 10.60 6.53 1.92
CA ASN A 91 9.68 6.98 2.97
C ASN A 91 8.37 7.53 2.36
N THR A 92 7.25 6.85 2.63
CA THR A 92 5.92 7.26 2.18
C THR A 92 5.58 8.70 2.54
N PHE A 93 5.98 9.16 3.73
CA PHE A 93 5.66 10.50 4.22
C PHE A 93 6.57 11.60 3.64
N GLU A 94 7.79 11.26 3.19
CA GLU A 94 8.64 12.22 2.47
C GLU A 94 8.06 12.53 1.09
N SER A 95 7.55 11.51 0.39
CA SER A 95 6.85 11.71 -0.89
C SER A 95 5.45 12.32 -0.72
N ASN A 96 4.87 12.27 0.48
CA ASN A 96 3.51 12.74 0.77
C ASN A 96 3.48 13.55 2.07
N PRO A 97 4.01 14.79 2.07
CA PRO A 97 4.21 15.58 3.29
C PRO A 97 2.91 15.87 4.04
N ASP A 98 1.79 16.04 3.32
CA ASP A 98 0.48 16.33 3.91
C ASP A 98 -0.21 15.10 4.52
N LEU A 99 0.28 13.89 4.23
CA LEU A 99 -0.38 12.64 4.64
C LEU A 99 -0.45 12.52 6.17
N VAL A 100 0.58 12.97 6.88
CA VAL A 100 0.60 12.96 8.36
C VAL A 100 -0.53 13.81 8.91
N ASP A 101 -0.72 15.02 8.39
CA ASP A 101 -1.76 15.92 8.88
C ASP A 101 -3.15 15.46 8.46
N GLN A 102 -3.30 14.83 7.30
CA GLN A 102 -4.54 14.17 6.89
C GLN A 102 -4.93 13.01 7.82
N LEU A 103 -3.98 12.15 8.19
CA LEU A 103 -4.21 11.05 9.14
C LEU A 103 -4.62 11.59 10.52
N ARG A 104 -3.95 12.65 10.99
CA ARG A 104 -4.30 13.31 12.26
C ARG A 104 -5.68 13.94 12.22
N ALA A 105 -6.03 14.65 11.15
CA ALA A 105 -7.34 15.27 10.97
C ALA A 105 -8.48 14.22 10.96
N GLN A 106 -8.17 12.99 10.52
CA GLN A 106 -9.08 11.85 10.56
C GLN A 106 -9.15 11.16 11.92
N GLY A 107 -8.32 11.56 12.89
CA GLY A 107 -8.26 10.94 14.22
C GLY A 107 -7.54 9.60 14.21
N THR A 108 -6.71 9.32 13.21
CA THR A 108 -5.86 8.13 13.17
C THR A 108 -4.72 8.24 14.16
N THR A 109 -4.62 7.26 15.06
CA THR A 109 -3.58 7.21 16.10
C THR A 109 -2.74 5.94 16.05
N THR A 110 -3.12 4.98 15.21
CA THR A 110 -2.45 3.69 15.04
C THR A 110 -2.31 3.39 13.54
N LEU A 111 -1.13 2.92 13.11
CA LEU A 111 -0.81 2.54 11.74
C LEU A 111 -0.35 1.07 11.69
#